data_AF-A0A0F2NCU2-F1
#
_entry.id   AF-A0A0F2NCU2-F1
#
_cell.length_a   1.000
_cell.length_b   1.000
_cell.length_c   1.000
_cell.angle_alpha   90.00
_cell.angle_beta   90.00
_cell.angle_gamma   90.00
#
_symmetry.space_group_name_H-M   'P 1'
#
loop_
_entity.id
_entity.type
_entity.pdbx_description
1 polymer ?
#
loop_
_entity_poly.entity_id
_entity_poly.type
_entity_poly.pdbx_seq_one_letter_code
_entity_poly.pdbx_strand_id
1 'polypeptide(L)' 'MQKTALPKTYKGYKTEGLLQILEEIRNKPGGTSATQEEIKAMRMLIREYKLTPVHQLQLISKQ' A
#
# COMPACT_ATOMS: atom_id res chain seq x y z
N MET A 1 17.21 0.81 -14.18
CA MET A 1 15.92 1.22 -13.58
C MET A 1 14.85 0.23 -14.03
N GLN A 2 14.54 -0.78 -13.23
CA GLN A 2 13.43 -1.70 -13.57
C GLN A 2 12.12 -0.94 -13.36
N LYS A 3 11.53 -0.43 -14.45
CA LYS A 3 10.15 0.03 -14.46
C LYS A 3 9.27 -1.22 -14.36
N THR A 4 9.05 -1.74 -13.17
CA THR A 4 7.90 -2.63 -12.94
C THR A 4 6.66 -1.80 -13.20
N ALA A 5 6.14 -1.90 -14.43
CA ALA A 5 4.90 -1.25 -14.81
C ALA A 5 3.79 -1.85 -13.95
N LEU A 6 3.41 -1.13 -12.90
CA LEU A 6 2.30 -1.52 -12.06
C LEU A 6 1.02 -1.56 -12.92
N PRO A 7 0.14 -2.55 -12.72
CA PRO A 7 -1.10 -2.60 -13.44
C PRO A 7 -1.93 -1.35 -13.08
N LYS A 8 -2.77 -0.85 -14.01
CA LYS A 8 -3.64 0.31 -13.71
C LYS A 8 -4.65 0.00 -12.60
N THR A 9 -5.01 -1.26 -12.46
CA THR A 9 -5.93 -1.78 -11.44
C THR A 9 -5.38 -3.06 -10.80
N TYR A 10 -5.64 -3.24 -9.51
CA TYR A 10 -5.24 -4.41 -8.74
C TYR A 10 -6.38 -4.83 -7.81
N LYS A 11 -6.85 -6.08 -7.92
CA LYS A 11 -7.95 -6.64 -7.11
C LYS A 11 -9.24 -5.81 -7.14
N GLY A 12 -9.51 -5.11 -8.25
CA GLY A 12 -10.69 -4.25 -8.41
C GLY A 12 -10.47 -2.79 -7.97
N TYR A 13 -9.34 -2.48 -7.35
CA TYR A 13 -8.98 -1.11 -6.95
C TYR A 13 -8.03 -0.46 -7.96
N LYS A 14 -8.04 0.86 -8.06
CA LYS A 14 -7.03 1.59 -8.84
C LYS A 14 -5.70 1.53 -8.11
N THR A 15 -4.65 1.13 -8.82
CA THR A 15 -3.31 1.00 -8.23
C THR A 15 -2.79 2.34 -7.70
N GLU A 16 -3.06 3.45 -8.41
CA GLU A 16 -2.75 4.79 -7.91
C GLU A 16 -3.38 5.06 -6.55
N GLY A 17 -4.64 4.65 -6.33
CA GLY A 17 -5.31 4.79 -5.04
C GLY A 17 -4.62 3.97 -3.95
N LEU A 18 -4.24 2.72 -4.25
CA LEU A 18 -3.48 1.89 -3.31
C LEU A 18 -2.11 2.51 -2.95
N LEU A 19 -1.44 3.13 -3.92
CA LEU A 19 -0.17 3.83 -3.67
C LEU A 19 -0.37 5.10 -2.83
N GLN A 20 -1.45 5.85 -3.05
CA GLN A 20 -1.79 7.00 -2.20
C GLN A 20 -2.02 6.57 -0.75
N ILE A 21 -2.73 5.46 -0.53
CA ILE A 21 -2.96 4.92 0.81
C ILE A 21 -1.62 4.56 1.48
N LEU A 22 -0.68 3.97 0.73
CA LEU A 22 0.66 3.69 1.22
C LEU A 22 1.40 4.97 1.63
N GLU A 23 1.32 6.02 0.81
CA GLU A 23 1.94 7.31 1.12
C GLU A 23 1.30 7.98 2.35
N GLU A 24 -0.02 7.92 2.49
CA GLU A 24 -0.71 8.43 3.67
C GLU A 24 -0.27 7.69 4.93
N ILE A 25 -0.26 6.36 4.89
CA ILE A 25 0.19 5.53 6.02
C ILE A 25 1.65 5.84 6.38
N ARG A 26 2.51 6.11 5.39
CA ARG A 26 3.93 6.39 5.60
C ARG A 26 4.18 7.80 6.16
N ASN A 27 3.42 8.80 5.68
CA ASN A 27 3.70 10.21 5.94
C ASN A 27 2.78 10.85 6.99
N LYS A 28 1.59 10.28 7.25
CA LYS A 28 0.66 10.79 8.27
C LYS A 28 0.64 9.87 9.49
N PRO A 29 1.08 10.34 10.67
CA PRO A 29 0.91 9.62 11.93
C PRO A 29 -0.56 9.55 12.41
N GLY A 30 -1.50 10.17 11.69
CA GLY A 30 -2.94 10.13 11.98
C GLY A 30 -3.71 8.95 11.36
N GLY A 31 -3.03 8.06 10.62
CA GLY A 31 -3.66 6.95 9.93
C GLY A 31 -4.21 7.31 8.55
N THR A 32 -4.86 6.34 7.91
CA THR A 32 -5.51 6.49 6.59
C THR A 32 -7.01 6.31 6.74
N SER A 33 -7.78 7.00 5.89
CA SER A 33 -9.24 6.80 5.78
C SER A 33 -9.61 5.58 4.95
N ALA A 34 -8.63 4.84 4.44
CA ALA A 34 -8.85 3.63 3.65
C ALA A 34 -9.53 2.53 4.47
N THR A 35 -10.40 1.78 3.80
CA THR A 35 -11.02 0.60 4.38
C THR A 35 -9.99 -0.51 4.62
N GLN A 36 -10.31 -1.45 5.52
CA GLN A 36 -9.46 -2.62 5.79
C GLN A 36 -9.19 -3.44 4.51
N GLU A 37 -10.16 -3.50 3.58
CA GLU A 37 -10.02 -4.21 2.31
C GLU A 37 -9.02 -3.53 1.36
N GLU A 38 -9.06 -2.19 1.27
CA GLU A 38 -8.10 -1.42 0.49
C GLU A 38 -6.69 -1.54 1.04
N ILE A 39 -6.52 -1.48 2.37
CA ILE A 39 -5.23 -1.70 3.04
C ILE A 39 -4.73 -3.11 2.76
N LYS A 40 -5.61 -4.12 2.76
CA LYS A 40 -5.25 -5.50 2.43
C LYS A 40 -4.81 -5.63 0.98
N ALA A 41 -5.54 -5.04 0.03
CA ALA A 41 -5.19 -5.02 -1.38
C ALA A 41 -3.85 -4.31 -1.63
N MET A 42 -3.63 -3.16 -0.98
CA MET A 42 -2.37 -2.43 -1.00
C MET A 42 -1.21 -3.28 -0.47
N ARG A 43 -1.37 -3.94 0.69
CA ARG A 43 -0.33 -4.82 1.27
C ARG A 43 0.03 -5.97 0.32
N MET A 44 -0.96 -6.56 -0.36
CA MET A 44 -0.72 -7.59 -1.36
C MET A 44 0.03 -7.04 -2.58
N LEU A 45 -0.38 -5.88 -3.11
CA LEU A 45 0.31 -5.20 -4.21
C LEU A 45 1.79 -4.96 -3.88
N ILE A 46 2.07 -4.40 -2.71
CA ILE A 46 3.44 -4.12 -2.26
C ILE A 46 4.27 -5.40 -2.18
N ARG A 47 3.68 -6.48 -1.65
CA ARG A 47 4.35 -7.78 -1.51
C ARG A 47 4.63 -8.42 -2.87
N GLU A 48 3.67 -8.39 -3.78
CA GLU A 48 3.74 -9.00 -5.10
C GLU A 48 4.74 -8.29 -6.01
N TYR A 49 4.75 -6.95 -5.97
CA TYR A 49 5.63 -6.12 -6.79
C TYR A 49 6.92 -5.70 -6.06
N LYS A 50 7.14 -6.22 -4.84
CA LYS A 50 8.31 -5.92 -3.98
C LYS A 50 8.59 -4.41 -3.86
N LEU A 51 7.52 -3.61 -3.76
CA LEU A 51 7.60 -2.14 -3.81
C LEU A 51 8.30 -1.54 -2.58
N THR A 52 8.19 -2.20 -1.43
CA THR A 52 8.88 -1.83 -0.18
C THR A 52 9.08 -3.05 0.73
N PRO A 53 10.10 -3.06 1.61
CA PRO A 53 10.25 -4.10 2.61
C PRO A 53 9.09 -4.04 3.61
N VAL A 54 8.26 -5.09 3.59
CA VAL A 54 7.02 -5.25 4.36
C VAL A 54 7.20 -5.03 5.88
N HIS A 55 8.42 -5.17 6.38
CA HIS A 55 8.79 -4.92 7.78
C HIS A 55 8.52 -3.49 8.27
N GLN A 56 8.51 -2.47 7.39
CA GLN A 56 8.18 -1.10 7.83
C GLN A 56 6.69 -0.89 8.16
N LEU A 57 5.79 -1.70 7.59
CA LEU A 57 4.34 -1.55 7.79
C LEU A 57 3.83 -2.20 9.08
N GLN A 58 4.63 -3.06 9.72
CA GLN A 58 4.27 -3.72 10.99
C GLN A 58 4.37 -2.79 12.20
N LEU A 59 5.11 -1.68 12.10
CA LEU A 59 5.31 -0.71 13.19
C LEU A 59 4.06 0.11 13.54
N ILE A 60 3.04 0.11 12.68
CA ILE A 60 1.85 0.97 12.80
C ILE A 60 0.70 0.24 13.50
N SER A 61 0.88 -1.05 13.85
CA SER A 61 -0.16 -1.90 14.44
C SER A 61 0.04 -2.16 15.95
N LYS A 62 0.95 -1.45 16.62
CA LYS A 62 1.10 -1.48 18.09
C LYS A 62 0.85 -0.08 18.66
N GLN A 63 -0.42 0.26 18.85
CA GLN A 63 -0.88 1.15 19.93
C GLN A 63 -2.16 0.56 20.48
#